data_AF-A0A0D3A0R6-F1
#
_entry.id   AF-A0A0D3A0R6-F1
#
_cell.length_a   1.000
_cell.length_b   1.000
_cell.length_c   1.000
_cell.angle_alpha   90.00
_cell.angle_beta   90.00
_cell.angle_gamma   90.00
#
_symmetry.space_group_name_H-M   'P 1'
#
loop_
_entity.id
_entity.type
_entity.pdbx_description
1 polymer ?
#
loop_
_entity_poly.entity_id
_entity_poly.type
_entity_poly.pdbx_seq_one_letter_code
_entity_poly.pdbx_strand_id
1 'polypeptide(L)'
;MESSASVVSDKGLAEFKSEIDVLTKMRHRHLVALLGYCLDGNERLLVYEYMPRGTLSQHLFHWKEEERKPLDWTRRLAIALDVARGVEYLHTFAHQSFIHRDLKPSNI
;
A
#
# COMPACT_ATOMS: atom_id res chain seq x y z
N MET A 1 -26.16 23.73 -3.49
CA MET A 1 -24.77 23.65 -3.01
C MET A 1 -24.11 22.60 -3.89
N GLU A 2 -23.61 23.03 -5.06
CA GLU A 2 -22.98 22.12 -6.02
C GLU A 2 -21.67 21.61 -5.44
N SER A 3 -21.62 20.30 -5.19
CA SER A 3 -20.38 19.59 -4.89
C SER A 3 -19.53 19.57 -6.16
N SER A 4 -18.42 20.29 -6.16
CA SER A 4 -17.42 20.20 -7.22
C SER A 4 -16.70 18.84 -7.12
N ALA A 5 -17.28 17.81 -7.73
CA ALA A 5 -16.57 16.57 -7.98
C ALA A 5 -15.35 16.90 -8.86
N SER A 6 -14.15 16.73 -8.30
CA SER A 6 -12.92 16.88 -9.07
C SER A 6 -12.95 15.91 -10.24
N VAL A 7 -12.81 16.43 -11.47
CA VAL A 7 -12.73 15.58 -12.67
C VAL A 7 -11.44 14.78 -12.56
N VAL A 8 -11.57 13.48 -12.29
CA VAL A 8 -10.43 12.58 -12.15
C VAL A 8 -9.77 12.41 -13.51
N SER A 9 -8.45 12.64 -13.56
CA SER A 9 -7.66 12.42 -14.77
C SER A 9 -7.67 10.94 -15.19
N ASP A 10 -7.50 10.67 -16.48
CA ASP A 10 -7.42 9.29 -17.00
C ASP A 10 -6.35 8.45 -16.28
N LYS A 11 -5.27 9.11 -15.80
CA LYS A 11 -4.22 8.49 -15.01
C LYS A 11 -4.74 7.95 -13.66
N GLY A 12 -5.53 8.74 -12.92
CA GLY A 12 -6.09 8.29 -11.64
C GLY A 12 -7.08 7.13 -11.78
N LEU A 13 -7.78 7.03 -12.93
CA LEU A 13 -8.60 5.86 -13.24
C LEU A 13 -7.76 4.60 -13.47
N ALA A 14 -6.66 4.75 -14.21
CA ALA A 14 -5.78 3.64 -14.51
C ALA A 14 -5.11 3.08 -13.24
N GLU A 15 -4.64 3.95 -12.34
CA GLU A 15 -4.04 3.55 -11.07
C GLU A 15 -5.04 2.81 -10.18
N PHE A 16 -6.27 3.35 -10.03
CA PHE A 16 -7.34 2.71 -9.26
C PHE A 16 -7.70 1.31 -9.78
N LYS A 17 -7.88 1.17 -11.10
CA LYS A 17 -8.17 -0.13 -11.74
C LYS A 17 -7.03 -1.11 -11.58
N SER A 18 -5.79 -0.65 -11.81
CA SER A 18 -4.59 -1.47 -11.64
C SER A 18 -4.48 -2.01 -10.22
N GLU A 19 -4.78 -1.21 -9.22
CA GLU A 19 -4.67 -1.61 -7.82
C GLU A 19 -5.74 -2.65 -7.44
N ILE A 20 -6.99 -2.47 -7.88
CA ILE A 20 -8.06 -3.47 -7.71
C ILE A 20 -7.66 -4.79 -8.39
N ASP A 21 -7.19 -4.75 -9.63
CA ASP A 21 -6.85 -5.95 -10.40
C ASP A 21 -5.79 -6.82 -9.74
N VAL A 22 -4.89 -6.19 -9.00
CA VAL A 22 -3.73 -6.77 -8.33
C VAL A 22 -4.16 -7.31 -6.96
N LEU A 23 -4.72 -6.46 -6.12
CA LEU A 23 -5.01 -6.78 -4.72
C LEU A 23 -6.21 -7.70 -4.54
N THR A 24 -7.15 -7.76 -5.50
CA THR A 24 -8.25 -8.75 -5.45
C THR A 24 -7.78 -10.17 -5.74
N LYS A 25 -6.69 -10.33 -6.50
CA LYS A 25 -6.15 -11.64 -6.91
C LYS A 25 -4.99 -12.11 -6.03
N MET A 26 -4.49 -11.23 -5.16
CA MET A 26 -3.28 -11.46 -4.39
C MET A 26 -3.55 -11.43 -2.89
N ARG A 27 -3.15 -12.51 -2.21
CA ARG A 27 -3.23 -12.63 -0.75
C ARG A 27 -1.92 -13.15 -0.23
N HIS A 28 -1.21 -12.31 0.51
CA HIS A 28 0.07 -12.64 1.08
C HIS A 28 0.28 -11.88 2.39
N ARG A 29 0.93 -12.52 3.37
CA ARG A 29 1.09 -11.97 4.73
C ARG A 29 1.93 -10.69 4.81
N HIS A 30 2.67 -10.36 3.74
CA HIS A 30 3.52 -9.17 3.63
C HIS A 30 2.97 -8.17 2.61
N LEU A 31 1.69 -8.28 2.26
CA LEU A 31 0.95 -7.30 1.45
C LEU A 31 -0.30 -6.90 2.22
N VAL A 32 -0.60 -5.60 2.24
CA VAL A 32 -1.83 -5.08 2.86
C VAL A 32 -3.03 -5.58 2.06
N ALA A 33 -4.00 -6.16 2.75
CA ALA A 33 -5.20 -6.69 2.13
C ALA A 33 -6.17 -5.56 1.73
N LEU A 34 -6.56 -5.54 0.46
CA LEU A 34 -7.74 -4.80 0.01
C LEU A 34 -8.99 -5.58 0.44
N LEU A 35 -9.80 -4.97 1.29
CA LEU A 35 -11.05 -5.54 1.80
C LEU A 35 -12.22 -5.29 0.84
N GLY A 36 -12.17 -4.18 0.10
CA GLY A 36 -13.19 -3.82 -0.87
C GLY A 36 -12.88 -2.51 -1.58
N TYR A 37 -13.75 -2.13 -2.51
CA TYR A 37 -13.68 -0.87 -3.21
C TYR A 37 -15.09 -0.32 -3.46
N CYS A 38 -15.20 0.99 -3.67
CA CYS A 38 -16.41 1.65 -4.15
C CYS A 38 -16.11 2.30 -5.50
N LEU A 39 -17.00 2.07 -6.46
CA LEU A 39 -17.01 2.73 -7.76
C LEU A 39 -18.44 3.20 -8.04
N ASP A 40 -18.77 4.42 -7.62
CA ASP A 40 -20.10 5.01 -7.78
C ASP A 40 -20.00 6.41 -8.37
N GLY A 41 -20.47 6.57 -9.62
CA GLY A 41 -20.29 7.81 -10.38
C GLY A 41 -18.83 8.24 -10.48
N ASN A 42 -18.50 9.38 -9.86
CA ASN A 42 -17.13 9.92 -9.80
C ASN A 42 -16.36 9.49 -8.53
N GLU A 43 -17.03 8.84 -7.57
CA GLU A 43 -16.42 8.39 -6.33
C GLU A 43 -15.64 7.09 -6.53
N ARG A 44 -14.41 7.08 -6.02
CA ARG A 44 -13.46 5.97 -6.13
C ARG A 44 -12.76 5.77 -4.82
N LEU A 45 -13.14 4.72 -4.10
CA LEU A 45 -12.64 4.45 -2.76
C LEU A 45 -12.03 3.05 -2.73
N LEU A 46 -10.89 2.92 -2.06
CA LEU A 46 -10.26 1.64 -1.73
C LEU A 46 -10.31 1.46 -0.22
N VAL A 47 -10.74 0.28 0.22
CA VAL A 47 -10.89 -0.05 1.64
C VAL A 47 -9.86 -1.12 1.97
N TYR A 48 -8.89 -0.78 2.80
CA TYR A 48 -7.82 -1.68 3.22
C TYR A 48 -8.00 -2.12 4.66
N GLU A 49 -7.31 -3.20 5.05
CA GLU A 49 -7.08 -3.46 6.46
C GLU A 49 -6.34 -2.30 7.12
N TYR A 50 -6.69 -2.02 8.37
CA TYR A 50 -6.06 -0.94 9.11
C TYR A 50 -4.73 -1.39 9.73
N MET A 51 -3.68 -0.60 9.49
CA MET A 51 -2.34 -0.84 10.04
C MET A 51 -2.10 0.10 11.24
N PRO A 52 -2.36 -0.33 12.49
CA PRO A 52 -2.40 0.56 13.65
C PRO A 52 -1.04 1.15 14.03
N ARG A 53 0.05 0.61 13.50
CA ARG A 53 1.41 1.10 13.77
C ARG A 53 1.84 2.20 12.80
N GLY A 54 1.02 2.56 11.83
CA GLY A 54 1.38 3.51 10.80
C GLY A 54 2.50 2.99 9.89
N THR A 55 3.05 3.89 9.08
CA THR A 55 4.02 3.58 8.02
C THR A 55 5.42 3.43 8.57
N LEU A 56 6.27 2.67 7.87
CA LEU A 56 7.69 2.52 8.18
C LEU A 56 8.42 3.87 8.16
N SER A 57 8.00 4.82 7.32
CA SER A 57 8.53 6.19 7.30
C SER A 57 8.45 6.86 8.68
N GLN A 58 7.32 6.70 9.38
CA GLN A 58 7.13 7.24 10.73
C GLN A 58 8.10 6.60 11.73
N HIS A 59 8.35 5.30 11.61
CA HIS A 59 9.28 4.58 12.48
C HIS A 59 10.75 4.85 12.17
N LEU A 60 11.10 5.21 10.93
CA LEU A 60 12.48 5.45 10.51
C LEU A 60 12.90 6.92 10.69
N PHE A 61 12.03 7.86 10.32
CA PHE A 61 12.39 9.26 10.18
C PHE A 61 11.71 10.16 11.23
N HIS A 62 10.46 9.86 11.61
CA HIS A 62 9.66 10.73 12.51
C HIS A 62 9.49 10.16 13.92
N TRP A 63 10.29 9.15 14.29
CA TRP A 63 10.11 8.43 15.55
C TRP A 63 10.25 9.34 16.78
N LYS A 64 11.04 10.41 16.71
CA LYS A 64 11.18 11.38 17.82
C LYS A 64 9.95 12.27 17.96
N GLU A 65 9.43 12.78 16.83
CA GLU A 65 8.27 13.66 16.79
C GLU A 65 7.00 12.93 17.26
N GLU A 66 6.91 11.63 16.99
CA GLU A 66 5.79 10.78 17.41
C GLU A 66 6.02 10.07 18.76
N GLU A 67 7.02 10.50 19.54
CA GLU A 67 7.35 9.94 20.87
C GLU A 67 7.55 8.40 20.87
N ARG A 68 8.06 7.85 19.77
CA ARG A 68 8.34 6.42 19.58
C ARG A 68 9.76 6.07 19.99
N LYS A 69 10.04 4.78 20.13
CA LYS A 69 11.43 4.28 20.23
C LYS A 69 11.97 4.02 18.82
N PRO A 70 13.26 4.30 18.56
CA PRO A 70 13.87 3.97 17.28
C PRO A 70 13.90 2.45 17.08
N LEU A 71 13.73 2.01 15.84
CA LEU A 71 13.88 0.60 15.49
C LEU A 71 15.33 0.17 15.69
N ASP A 72 15.53 -0.92 16.44
CA ASP A 72 16.82 -1.60 16.54
C ASP A 72 17.19 -2.29 15.21
N TRP A 73 18.44 -2.70 15.11
CA TRP A 73 18.98 -3.28 13.88
C TRP A 73 18.32 -4.60 13.49
N THR A 74 18.07 -5.47 14.47
CA THR A 74 17.41 -6.76 14.24
C THR A 74 16.00 -6.57 13.68
N ARG A 75 15.24 -5.60 14.20
CA ARG A 75 13.91 -5.24 13.72
C ARG A 75 13.96 -4.70 12.29
N ARG A 76 14.95 -3.86 11.98
CA ARG A 76 15.14 -3.32 10.61
C ARG A 76 15.42 -4.43 9.60
N LEU A 77 16.28 -5.40 9.95
CA LEU A 77 16.53 -6.57 9.09
C LEU A 77 15.28 -7.42 8.89
N ALA A 78 14.51 -7.66 9.95
CA ALA A 78 13.26 -8.41 9.85
C ALA A 78 12.27 -7.73 8.89
N ILE A 79 12.11 -6.40 9.00
CA ILE A 79 11.27 -5.61 8.09
C ILE A 79 11.79 -5.69 6.66
N ALA A 80 13.10 -5.53 6.43
CA ALA A 80 13.68 -5.63 5.09
C ALA A 80 13.44 -7.01 4.45
N LEU A 81 13.57 -8.08 5.23
CA LEU A 81 13.28 -9.45 4.76
C LEU A 81 11.79 -9.63 4.43
N ASP A 82 10.90 -9.10 5.26
CA ASP A 82 9.45 -9.17 5.04
C ASP A 82 9.04 -8.39 3.78
N VAL A 83 9.63 -7.21 3.54
CA VAL A 83 9.45 -6.44 2.30
C VAL A 83 9.95 -7.25 1.09
N ALA A 84 11.13 -7.86 1.17
CA ALA A 84 11.67 -8.67 0.09
C ALA A 84 10.76 -9.85 -0.27
N ARG A 85 10.19 -10.54 0.73
CA ARG A 85 9.20 -11.60 0.54
C ARG A 85 7.91 -11.10 -0.10
N GLY A 86 7.43 -9.92 0.28
CA GLY A 86 6.28 -9.28 -0.35
C GLY A 86 6.52 -9.00 -1.84
N VAL A 87 7.69 -8.45 -2.18
CA VAL A 87 8.08 -8.16 -3.57
C VAL A 87 8.28 -9.44 -4.39
N GLU A 88 8.94 -10.45 -3.82
CA GLU A 88 9.08 -11.77 -4.46
C GLU A 88 7.71 -12.35 -4.80
N TYR A 89 6.74 -12.24 -3.90
CA TYR A 89 5.39 -12.70 -4.15
C TYR A 89 4.73 -11.99 -5.33
N LEU A 90 4.80 -10.64 -5.36
CA LEU A 90 4.27 -9.82 -6.47
C LEU A 90 4.90 -10.19 -7.82
N HIS A 91 6.19 -10.52 -7.83
CA HIS A 91 6.91 -10.81 -9.07
C HIS A 91 6.70 -12.23 -9.58
N THR A 92 6.56 -13.21 -8.69
CA THR A 92 6.66 -14.64 -9.04
C THR A 92 5.30 -15.35 -9.11
N PHE A 93 4.36 -15.01 -8.22
CA PHE A 93 3.15 -15.82 -8.02
C PHE A 93 1.86 -15.18 -8.55
N ALA A 94 1.93 -13.92 -8.99
CA ALA A 94 0.86 -13.31 -9.76
C ALA A 94 0.78 -13.96 -11.16
N HIS A 95 -0.43 -14.17 -11.70
CA HIS A 95 -0.62 -14.64 -13.09
C HIS A 95 0.13 -13.78 -14.13
N GLN A 96 0.45 -12.53 -13.78
CA GLN A 96 1.35 -11.64 -14.48
C GLN A 96 2.23 -10.93 -13.46
N SER A 97 3.55 -10.93 -13.68
CA SER A 97 4.50 -10.26 -12.78
C SER A 97 4.09 -8.80 -12.54
N PHE A 98 3.85 -8.45 -11.28
CA PHE A 98 3.38 -7.11 -10.92
C PHE A 98 4.52 -6.24 -10.40
N ILE A 99 4.78 -5.13 -11.08
CA ILE A 99 5.78 -4.15 -10.67
C ILE A 99 5.10 -3.08 -9.82
N HIS A 100 5.45 -2.98 -8.53
CA HIS A 100 4.85 -2.01 -7.60
C HIS A 100 5.06 -0.53 -8.02
N ARG A 101 6.20 -0.20 -8.62
CA ARG A 101 6.60 1.14 -9.13
C ARG A 101 6.78 2.25 -8.10
N ASP A 102 6.16 2.18 -6.93
CA ASP A 102 6.29 3.20 -5.86
C ASP A 102 6.73 2.57 -4.52
N LEU A 103 7.71 1.66 -4.54
CA LEU A 103 8.18 1.01 -3.32
C LEU A 103 9.05 1.97 -2.50
N LYS A 104 8.54 2.42 -1.35
CA LYS A 104 9.21 3.39 -0.46
C LYS A 104 8.72 3.22 0.99
N PRO A 105 9.43 3.76 2.00
CA PRO A 105 9.06 3.58 3.41
C PRO A 105 7.67 4.09 3.81
N SER A 106 7.07 5.03 3.07
CA SER A 106 5.69 5.48 3.36
C SER A 106 4.62 4.49 2.88
N ASN A 107 4.99 3.52 2.05
CA ASN A 107 4.11 2.50 1.49
C ASN A 107 4.38 1.11 2.11
N ILE A 108 5.13 1.08 3.21
CA ILE A 108 5.39 -0.10 4.05
C ILE A 108 4.80 0.14 5.44
#